data_AF-A0A5J5LZ25-F1
#
_entry.id   AF-A0A5J5LZ25-F1
#
_cell.length_a   1.000
_cell.length_b   1.000
_cell.length_c   1.000
_cell.angle_alpha   90.00
_cell.angle_beta   90.00
_cell.angle_gamma   90.00
#
_symmetry.space_group_name_H-M   'P 1'
#
loop_
_entity.id
_entity.type
_entity.pdbx_description
1 polymer ?
#
loop_
_entity_poly.entity_id
_entity_poly.type
_entity_poly.pdbx_seq_one_letter_code
_entity_poly.pdbx_strand_id
1 'polypeptide(L)'
;MKGIIGYFRALLSPQFAPSGIRVAVIVGTILLTINHGYAIVSGRMTSDRWLAALLTYLVPYLVNVHGQYSSYRRQQWPKKSEQ
;
A
#
# COMPACT_ATOMS: atom_id res chain seq x y z
N MET A 1 -16.98 -4.34 -13.44
CA MET A 1 -15.61 -4.34 -14.01
C MET A 1 -14.95 -2.95 -14.09
N LYS A 2 -15.65 -1.89 -14.54
CA LYS A 2 -15.06 -0.54 -14.72
C LYS A 2 -14.35 0.04 -13.48
N GLY A 3 -14.88 -0.20 -12.27
CA GLY A 3 -14.27 0.28 -11.03
C GLY A 3 -12.94 -0.37 -10.64
N ILE A 4 -12.73 -1.64 -11.03
CA ILE A 4 -11.49 -2.38 -10.77
C ILE A 4 -10.37 -1.88 -11.68
N ILE A 5 -10.67 -1.65 -12.95
CA ILE A 5 -9.74 -1.09 -13.94
C ILE A 5 -9.29 0.32 -13.51
N GLY A 6 -10.20 1.13 -12.97
CA GLY A 6 -9.88 2.45 -12.39
C GLY A 6 -8.91 2.36 -11.20
N TYR A 7 -9.09 1.35 -10.34
CA TYR A 7 -8.19 1.11 -9.21
C TYR A 7 -6.79 0.65 -9.66
N PHE A 8 -6.69 -0.27 -10.62
CA PHE A 8 -5.40 -0.67 -11.18
C PHE A 8 -4.66 0.48 -11.86
N ARG A 9 -5.39 1.36 -12.55
CA ARG A 9 -4.80 2.60 -13.10
C ARG A 9 -4.35 3.55 -12.00
N ALA A 10 -5.08 3.66 -10.90
CA ALA A 10 -4.67 4.44 -9.74
C ALA A 10 -3.37 3.92 -9.11
N LEU A 11 -3.17 2.60 -9.07
CA LEU A 11 -1.92 1.97 -8.58
C LEU A 11 -0.68 2.35 -9.39
N LEU A 12 -0.81 2.66 -10.67
CA LEU A 12 0.31 3.08 -11.53
C LEU A 12 0.27 4.57 -11.86
N SER A 13 -0.66 5.31 -11.26
CA SER A 13 -0.84 6.72 -11.58
C SER A 13 0.25 7.58 -10.91
N PRO A 14 0.88 8.51 -11.65
CA PRO A 14 1.92 9.38 -11.11
C PRO A 14 1.40 10.31 -10.00
N GLN A 15 0.09 10.48 -9.88
CA GLN A 15 -0.56 11.25 -8.81
C GLN A 15 -0.58 10.52 -7.45
N PHE A 16 -0.61 9.19 -7.41
CA PHE A 16 -0.76 8.41 -6.16
C PHE A 16 0.46 7.53 -5.82
N ALA A 17 1.24 7.14 -6.83
CA ALA A 17 2.39 6.25 -6.65
C ALA A 17 3.51 6.83 -5.76
N PRO A 18 3.93 8.11 -5.87
CA PRO A 18 5.05 8.63 -5.08
C PRO A 18 4.79 8.63 -3.57
N SER A 19 3.57 9.01 -3.15
CA SER A 19 3.16 8.99 -1.74
C SER A 19 3.06 7.55 -1.22
N GLY A 20 2.54 6.63 -2.05
CA GLY A 20 2.46 5.21 -1.72
C GLY A 20 3.82 4.56 -1.52
N ILE A 21 4.77 4.84 -2.41
CA ILE A 21 6.14 4.32 -2.31
C ILE A 21 6.81 4.83 -1.03
N ARG A 22 6.67 6.11 -0.70
CA ARG A 22 7.26 6.67 0.53
C ARG A 22 6.73 5.98 1.79
N VAL A 23 5.41 5.79 1.88
CA VAL A 23 4.77 5.09 3.00
C VAL A 23 5.23 3.62 3.04
N ALA A 24 5.25 2.94 1.89
CA ALA A 24 5.70 1.56 1.77
C ALA A 24 7.14 1.37 2.23
N VAL A 25 8.06 2.27 1.85
CA VAL A 25 9.47 2.19 2.26
C VAL A 25 9.61 2.42 3.76
N ILE A 26 8.99 3.47 4.32
CA ILE A 26 9.15 3.80 5.74
C ILE A 26 8.47 2.74 6.63
N VAL A 27 7.18 2.51 6.41
CA VAL A 27 6.38 1.58 7.24
C VAL A 27 6.85 0.15 7.01
N GLY A 28 7.12 -0.23 5.75
CA GLY A 28 7.58 -1.57 5.41
C GLY A 28 8.95 -1.88 6.02
N THR A 29 9.89 -0.92 6.05
CA THR A 29 11.20 -1.14 6.69
C THR A 29 11.09 -1.28 8.21
N ILE A 30 10.24 -0.47 8.86
CA ILE A 30 9.97 -0.60 10.30
C ILE A 30 9.36 -1.98 10.60
N LEU A 31 8.33 -2.39 9.84
CA LEU A 31 7.66 -3.67 10.03
C LEU A 31 8.58 -4.87 9.74
N LEU A 32 9.40 -4.79 8.69
CA LEU A 32 10.41 -5.81 8.38
C LEU A 32 11.41 -5.94 9.54
N THR A 33 11.89 -4.82 10.08
CA THR A 33 12.87 -4.81 11.17
C THR A 33 12.31 -5.47 12.42
N ILE A 34 11.09 -5.11 12.85
CA ILE A 34 10.49 -5.69 14.07
C ILE A 34 10.05 -7.15 13.89
N ASN A 35 9.56 -7.51 12.71
CA ASN A 35 8.94 -8.82 12.49
C ASN A 35 10.00 -9.86 12.09
N HIS A 36 10.98 -9.44 11.31
CA HIS A 36 11.89 -10.33 10.59
C HIS A 36 13.37 -9.99 10.82
N GLY A 37 13.69 -8.87 11.47
CA GLY A 37 15.07 -8.45 11.73
C GLY A 37 15.90 -9.49 12.48
N TYR A 38 15.33 -10.11 13.52
CA TYR A 38 16.03 -11.19 14.25
C TYR A 38 16.27 -12.43 13.38
N ALA A 39 15.33 -12.78 12.51
CA ALA A 39 15.46 -13.92 11.58
C ALA A 39 16.52 -13.68 10.50
N ILE A 40 16.62 -12.44 10.00
CA ILE A 40 17.64 -12.00 9.04
C ILE A 40 19.02 -12.07 9.70
N VAL A 41 19.18 -11.51 10.90
CA VAL A 41 20.47 -11.49 11.62
C VAL A 41 20.90 -12.89 12.05
N SER A 42 19.95 -13.76 12.41
CA SER A 42 20.24 -15.15 12.79
C SER A 42 20.40 -16.12 11.62
N GLY A 43 20.24 -15.67 10.37
CA GLY A 43 20.34 -16.52 9.17
C GLY A 43 19.22 -17.56 9.05
N ARG A 44 18.12 -17.42 9.80
CA ARG A 44 16.99 -18.37 9.84
C ARG A 44 15.84 -17.92 8.94
N MET A 45 16.18 -17.60 7.70
CA MET A 45 15.21 -17.10 6.72
C MET A 45 14.62 -18.25 5.90
N THR A 46 13.41 -18.64 6.26
CA THR A 46 12.61 -19.64 5.53
C THR A 46 11.80 -18.96 4.42
N SER A 47 11.36 -19.71 3.42
CA SER A 47 10.62 -19.19 2.26
C SER A 47 9.32 -18.47 2.65
N ASP A 48 8.65 -18.91 3.71
CA ASP A 48 7.47 -18.25 4.29
C ASP A 48 7.79 -16.86 4.86
N ARG A 49 8.96 -16.70 5.50
CA ARG A 49 9.42 -15.39 6.03
C ARG A 49 9.83 -14.44 4.91
N TRP A 50 10.35 -14.94 3.81
CA TRP A 50 10.59 -14.10 2.63
C TRP A 50 9.29 -13.57 2.01
N LEU A 51 8.23 -14.39 1.99
CA LEU A 51 6.92 -13.92 1.55
C LEU A 51 6.33 -12.86 2.50
N ALA A 52 6.44 -13.06 3.81
CA ALA A 52 6.00 -12.08 4.80
C ALA A 52 6.85 -10.78 4.77
N ALA A 53 8.15 -10.86 4.48
CA ALA A 53 8.99 -9.71 4.18
C ALA A 53 8.52 -8.93 2.94
N LEU A 54 8.09 -9.62 1.88
CA LEU A 54 7.55 -8.95 0.69
C LEU A 54 6.22 -8.24 1.01
N LEU A 55 5.33 -8.90 1.76
CA LEU A 55 4.03 -8.35 2.15
C LEU A 55 4.15 -7.12 3.05
N THR A 56 5.21 -7.02 3.87
CA THR A 56 5.43 -5.84 4.73
C THR A 56 5.67 -4.56 3.95
N TYR A 57 6.17 -4.63 2.71
CA TYR A 57 6.24 -3.49 1.79
C TYR A 57 5.00 -3.33 0.92
N LEU A 58 4.39 -4.44 0.51
CA LEU A 58 3.27 -4.45 -0.43
C LEU A 58 1.97 -3.94 0.22
N VAL A 59 1.70 -4.30 1.47
CA VAL A 59 0.47 -3.91 2.18
C VAL A 59 0.38 -2.40 2.41
N PRO A 60 1.39 -1.69 2.95
CA PRO A 60 1.29 -0.26 3.18
C PRO A 60 1.14 0.54 1.88
N TYR A 61 1.73 0.07 0.77
CA TYR A 61 1.54 0.64 -0.57
C TYR A 61 0.06 0.58 -0.98
N LEU A 62 -0.52 -0.62 -0.93
CA LEU A 62 -1.92 -0.86 -1.34
C LEU A 62 -2.90 -0.06 -0.49
N VAL A 63 -2.69 -0.02 0.83
CA VAL A 63 -3.55 0.73 1.76
C VAL A 63 -3.47 2.23 1.46
N ASN A 64 -2.28 2.77 1.19
CA ASN A 64 -2.14 4.18 0.84
C ASN A 64 -2.83 4.54 -0.47
N VAL A 65 -2.66 3.73 -1.53
CA VAL A 65 -3.35 3.98 -2.81
C VAL A 65 -4.86 3.80 -2.69
N HIS A 66 -5.32 2.80 -1.93
CA HIS A 66 -6.75 2.61 -1.66
C HIS A 66 -7.38 3.80 -0.92
N GLY A 67 -6.70 4.31 0.12
CA GLY A 67 -7.14 5.49 0.85
C GLY A 67 -7.26 6.72 -0.05
N GLN A 68 -6.26 6.97 -0.90
CA GLN A 68 -6.28 8.08 -1.86
C GLN A 68 -7.38 7.91 -2.92
N TYR A 69 -7.53 6.72 -3.50
CA TYR A 69 -8.55 6.45 -4.51
C TYR A 69 -9.98 6.54 -3.94
N SER A 70 -10.20 6.02 -2.73
CA SER A 70 -11.49 6.12 -2.04
C SER A 70 -11.87 7.57 -1.73
N SER A 71 -10.92 8.36 -1.26
CA SER A 71 -11.10 9.79 -1.02
C SER A 71 -11.32 10.59 -2.29
N TYR A 72 -10.59 10.28 -3.37
CA TYR A 72 -10.78 10.88 -4.69
C TYR A 72 -12.17 10.58 -5.27
N ARG A 73 -12.66 9.33 -5.12
CA ARG A 73 -14.03 8.99 -5.52
C ARG A 73 -15.10 9.67 -4.66
N ARG A 74 -14.84 9.88 -3.36
CA ARG A 74 -15.75 10.63 -2.49
C ARG A 74 -15.80 12.12 -2.82
N GLN A 75 -14.67 12.75 -3.16
CA GLN A 75 -14.66 14.16 -3.58
C GLN A 75 -15.33 14.39 -4.94
N GLN A 76 -15.26 13.41 -5.85
CA GLN A 76 -15.98 13.46 -7.12
C GLN A 76 -17.46 13.12 -7.01
N TRP A 77 -17.92 12.58 -5.88
CA TRP A 77 -19.35 12.43 -5.64
C TRP A 77 -19.92 13.83 -5.42
N PRO A 78 -20.76 14.35 -6.34
CA PRO A 78 -21.37 15.66 -6.13
C PRO A 78 -22.09 15.61 -4.79
N LYS A 79 -21.82 16.57 -3.90
CA LYS A 79 -22.69 16.78 -2.75
C LYS A 79 -24.08 16.98 -3.35
N LYS A 80 -24.95 15.97 -3.21
CA LYS A 80 -26.36 16.13 -3.55
C LYS A 80 -26.78 17.35 -2.75
N SER A 81 -27.03 18.44 -3.47
CA SER A 81 -27.39 19.74 -2.92
C SER A 81 -28.37 19.51 -1.80
N GLU A 82 -27.96 19.90 -0.59
CA GLU A 82 -28.83 20.07 0.56
C GLU A 82 -29.96 21.00 0.07
N GLN A 83 -31.13 20.41 -0.13
CA GLN A 83 -32.40 21.05 -0.47
C GLN A 83 -33.28 20.88 0.76
#